data_AF-A0A849T9H9-F1
#
_entry.id   AF-A0A849T9H9-F1
#
_cell.length_a   1.000
_cell.length_b   1.000
_cell.length_c   1.000
_cell.angle_alpha   90.00
_cell.angle_beta   90.00
_cell.angle_gamma   90.00
#
_symmetry.space_group_name_H-M   'P 1'
#
loop_
_entity.id
_entity.type
_entity.pdbx_description
1 polymer ?
#
loop_
_entity_poly.entity_id
_entity_poly.type
_entity_poly.pdbx_seq_one_letter_code
_entity_poly.pdbx_strand_id
1 'polypeptide(L)'
;MARNANEVRRLSDLPKWFDLSKYKNASTLDHAGWYKNLCARKNALKLLNSTSFKQMLQKDSQNENMKGIMSGLKSIRNTPVFSDSSFKGKSPWLFHAPIYTEFGVQQMTVYDLYFAGSRIEEAKQKYARIVIAAAGDGEDYYNALLWTEQEKEWKTNPMDDVLSASLIKVNLKLPENMLVEQFRAYLKKLNGKAKKVEKLEFDKWIKFGVLPYLDLKIWELESGETIINRVMADAIFPSGEGGEDAVRKTTAKLAKELLTNEHLDKFAEIAGAI
;
A
#
# COMPACT_ATOMS: atom_id res chain seq x y z
N MET A 1 42.09 -9.98 0.02
CA MET A 1 40.63 -10.01 0.28
C MET A 1 39.92 -10.02 -1.06
N ALA A 2 39.20 -11.10 -1.38
CA ALA A 2 38.44 -11.21 -2.63
C ALA A 2 37.30 -10.16 -2.63
N ARG A 3 37.09 -9.50 -3.78
CA ARG A 3 36.02 -8.51 -3.95
C ARG A 3 34.67 -9.22 -4.02
N ASN A 4 33.71 -8.83 -3.18
CA ASN A 4 32.31 -9.21 -3.38
C ASN A 4 31.81 -8.50 -4.64
N ALA A 5 31.38 -9.27 -5.64
CA ALA A 5 30.97 -8.75 -6.95
C ALA A 5 29.64 -7.95 -6.92
N ASN A 6 28.88 -8.02 -5.81
CA ASN A 6 27.51 -7.51 -5.72
C ASN A 6 27.36 -6.30 -4.78
N GLU A 7 28.43 -5.52 -4.56
CA GLU A 7 28.39 -4.34 -3.68
C GLU A 7 28.39 -3.03 -4.45
N VAL A 8 27.40 -2.18 -4.21
CA VAL A 8 27.33 -0.80 -4.71
C VAL A 8 28.21 0.08 -3.84
N ARG A 9 29.25 0.67 -4.45
CA ARG A 9 30.29 1.43 -3.73
C ARG A 9 30.37 2.90 -4.13
N ARG A 10 29.64 3.32 -5.16
CA ARG A 10 29.58 4.71 -5.62
C ARG A 10 28.14 5.13 -5.83
N LEU A 11 27.87 6.42 -5.66
CA LEU A 11 26.56 7.02 -6.00
C LEU A 11 26.18 6.78 -7.46
N SER A 12 27.17 6.78 -8.37
CA SER A 12 26.95 6.51 -9.80
C SER A 12 26.40 5.12 -10.10
N ASP A 13 26.58 4.18 -9.17
CA ASP A 13 26.19 2.78 -9.32
C ASP A 13 24.76 2.55 -8.80
N LEU A 14 24.14 3.57 -8.19
CA LEU A 14 22.72 3.53 -7.81
C LEU A 14 21.83 3.46 -9.04
N PRO A 15 20.60 2.91 -8.90
CA PRO A 15 19.72 2.79 -10.03
C PRO A 15 19.34 4.16 -10.59
N LYS A 16 19.38 4.28 -11.93
CA LYS A 16 19.08 5.54 -12.66
C LYS A 16 17.71 6.17 -12.34
N TRP A 17 16.77 5.38 -11.83
CA TRP A 17 15.45 5.89 -11.46
C TRP A 17 15.46 6.60 -10.09
N PHE A 18 16.45 6.36 -9.23
CA PHE A 18 16.51 6.95 -7.90
C PHE A 18 16.88 8.43 -7.99
N ASP A 19 16.01 9.26 -7.44
CA ASP A 19 16.20 10.70 -7.36
C ASP A 19 15.51 11.20 -6.09
N LEU A 20 16.30 11.82 -5.20
CA LEU A 20 15.81 12.33 -3.92
C LEU A 20 14.74 13.42 -4.11
N SER A 21 14.76 14.15 -5.22
CA SER A 21 13.78 15.20 -5.52
C SER A 21 12.34 14.67 -5.60
N LYS A 22 12.17 13.39 -5.93
CA LYS A 22 10.86 12.72 -6.00
C LYS A 22 10.19 12.56 -4.64
N TYR A 23 10.93 12.72 -3.54
CA TYR A 23 10.45 12.57 -2.18
C TYR A 23 10.02 13.89 -1.52
N LYS A 24 10.22 15.04 -2.18
CA LYS A 24 9.92 16.37 -1.61
C LYS A 24 8.46 16.52 -1.12
N ASN A 25 7.53 15.84 -1.79
CA ASN A 25 6.10 15.87 -1.47
C ASN A 25 5.77 15.01 -0.23
N ALA A 26 6.71 14.29 0.38
CA ALA A 26 6.46 13.56 1.63
C ALA A 26 6.04 14.52 2.76
N SER A 27 6.48 15.78 2.69
CA SER A 27 6.08 16.87 3.59
C SER A 27 4.60 17.24 3.50
N THR A 28 3.92 16.90 2.41
CA THR A 28 2.49 17.19 2.22
C THR A 28 1.59 16.02 2.60
N LEU A 29 2.17 14.89 3.03
CA LEU A 29 1.40 13.71 3.41
C LEU A 29 0.74 13.93 4.78
N ASP A 30 -0.53 13.58 4.86
CA ASP A 30 -1.23 13.39 6.12
C ASP A 30 -0.98 11.98 6.68
N HIS A 31 -1.61 11.66 7.80
CA HIS A 31 -1.51 10.36 8.46
C HIS A 31 -1.87 9.19 7.52
N ALA A 32 -2.93 9.35 6.72
CA ALA A 32 -3.37 8.33 5.77
C ALA A 32 -2.35 8.13 4.63
N GLY A 33 -1.81 9.23 4.11
CA GLY A 33 -0.75 9.22 3.12
C GLY A 33 0.49 8.49 3.62
N TRP A 34 0.95 8.79 4.84
CA TRP A 34 2.08 8.09 5.46
C TRP A 34 1.82 6.61 5.68
N TYR A 35 0.67 6.25 6.26
CA TYR A 35 0.27 4.86 6.45
C TYR A 35 0.31 4.07 5.13
N LYS A 36 -0.31 4.58 4.07
CA LYS A 36 -0.35 3.92 2.75
C LYS A 36 1.04 3.75 2.15
N ASN A 37 1.88 4.78 2.22
CA ASN A 37 3.25 4.73 1.71
C ASN A 37 4.11 3.70 2.45
N LEU A 38 3.96 3.57 3.77
CA LEU A 38 4.68 2.58 4.58
C LEU A 38 4.16 1.16 4.35
N CYS A 39 2.84 0.97 4.29
CA CYS A 39 2.22 -0.32 4.00
C CYS A 39 2.65 -0.89 2.65
N ALA A 40 2.67 -0.06 1.60
CA ALA A 40 3.13 -0.49 0.28
C ALA A 40 4.57 -1.03 0.31
N ARG A 41 5.45 -0.37 1.06
CA ARG A 41 6.87 -0.77 1.21
C ARG A 41 7.03 -2.00 2.07
N LYS A 42 6.27 -2.11 3.16
CA LYS A 42 6.21 -3.33 3.98
C LYS A 42 5.83 -4.53 3.13
N ASN A 43 4.80 -4.40 2.30
CA ASN A 43 4.35 -5.47 1.42
C ASN A 43 5.40 -5.82 0.37
N ALA A 44 6.02 -4.82 -0.26
CA ALA A 44 7.12 -5.03 -1.20
C ALA A 44 8.26 -5.82 -0.56
N LEU A 45 8.74 -5.37 0.60
CA LEU A 45 9.83 -6.04 1.33
C LEU A 45 9.46 -7.46 1.76
N LYS A 46 8.24 -7.68 2.24
CA LYS A 46 7.74 -9.02 2.62
C LYS A 46 7.65 -9.95 1.42
N LEU A 47 7.15 -9.44 0.29
CA LEU A 47 7.01 -10.20 -0.95
C LEU A 47 8.38 -10.62 -1.50
N LEU A 48 9.31 -9.67 -1.64
CA LEU A 48 10.65 -9.91 -2.18
C LEU A 48 11.46 -10.88 -1.29
N ASN A 49 11.23 -10.85 0.02
CA ASN A 49 11.86 -11.79 0.94
C ASN A 49 11.20 -13.18 0.99
N SER A 50 9.98 -13.33 0.45
CA SER A 50 9.26 -14.60 0.55
C SER A 50 9.88 -15.70 -0.31
N THR A 51 9.96 -16.91 0.23
CA THR A 51 10.46 -18.10 -0.48
C THR A 51 9.64 -18.37 -1.75
N SER A 52 8.32 -18.17 -1.67
CA SER A 52 7.40 -18.34 -2.80
C SER A 52 7.73 -17.39 -3.95
N PHE A 53 8.05 -16.12 -3.66
CA PHE A 53 8.45 -15.16 -4.70
C PHE A 53 9.77 -15.55 -5.37
N LYS A 54 10.76 -15.99 -4.58
CA LYS A 54 12.05 -16.47 -5.11
C LYS A 54 11.90 -17.68 -6.02
N GLN A 55 11.00 -18.61 -5.67
CA GLN A 55 10.65 -19.76 -6.51
C GLN A 55 9.88 -19.34 -7.78
N MET A 56 9.03 -18.31 -7.68
CA MET A 56 8.27 -17.79 -8.82
C MET A 56 9.17 -17.11 -9.84
N LEU A 57 10.19 -16.36 -9.40
CA LEU A 57 11.23 -15.78 -10.28
C LEU A 57 11.97 -16.83 -11.12
N GLN A 58 12.14 -18.04 -10.59
CA GLN A 58 12.85 -19.13 -11.27
C GLN A 58 11.98 -19.89 -12.28
N LYS A 59 10.65 -19.85 -12.14
CA LYS A 59 9.75 -20.75 -12.88
C LYS A 59 9.15 -20.15 -14.15
N ASP A 60 8.90 -18.84 -14.23
CA ASP A 60 8.64 -18.14 -15.50
C ASP A 60 8.53 -16.62 -15.28
N SER A 61 9.38 -15.84 -15.95
CA SER A 61 9.33 -14.37 -15.91
C SER A 61 8.14 -13.77 -16.68
N GLN A 62 7.47 -14.58 -17.52
CA GLN A 62 6.33 -14.15 -18.33
C GLN A 62 4.97 -14.32 -17.63
N ASN A 63 4.95 -14.83 -16.39
CA ASN A 63 3.72 -14.97 -15.61
C ASN A 63 3.04 -13.60 -15.41
N GLU A 64 1.75 -13.49 -15.76
CA GLU A 64 0.94 -12.26 -15.60
C GLU A 64 0.97 -11.72 -14.16
N ASN A 65 1.05 -12.60 -13.15
CA ASN A 65 1.21 -12.18 -11.75
C ASN A 65 2.56 -11.47 -11.52
N MET A 66 3.62 -11.94 -12.17
CA MET A 66 4.95 -11.31 -12.10
C MET A 66 4.93 -9.94 -12.77
N LYS A 67 4.27 -9.81 -13.93
CA LYS A 67 4.07 -8.51 -14.60
C LYS A 67 3.35 -7.51 -13.69
N GLY A 68 2.31 -7.96 -12.98
CA GLY A 68 1.59 -7.15 -11.99
C GLY A 68 2.47 -6.68 -10.83
N ILE A 69 3.30 -7.58 -10.27
CA ILE A 69 4.23 -7.24 -9.18
C ILE A 69 5.27 -6.22 -9.66
N MET A 70 5.93 -6.51 -10.78
CA MET A 70 6.95 -5.63 -11.35
C MET A 70 6.39 -4.26 -11.73
N SER A 71 5.13 -4.21 -12.20
CA SER A 71 4.43 -2.95 -12.49
C SER A 71 4.20 -2.12 -11.22
N GLY A 72 3.82 -2.73 -10.10
CA GLY A 72 3.66 -2.00 -8.85
C GLY A 72 5.01 -1.54 -8.27
N LEU A 73 6.07 -2.36 -8.33
CA LEU A 73 7.42 -1.95 -7.92
C LEU A 73 7.90 -0.76 -8.76
N LYS A 74 7.70 -0.83 -10.08
CA LYS A 74 7.95 0.28 -11.00
C LYS A 74 7.14 1.54 -10.63
N SER A 75 5.91 1.38 -10.15
CA SER A 75 5.09 2.51 -9.68
C SER A 75 5.67 3.19 -8.44
N ILE A 76 6.20 2.42 -7.48
CA ILE A 76 6.94 2.97 -6.32
C ILE A 76 8.17 3.75 -6.79
N ARG A 77 8.93 3.24 -7.75
CA ARG A 77 10.14 3.91 -8.26
C ARG A 77 9.84 5.20 -9.04
N ASN A 78 8.75 5.20 -9.80
CA ASN A 78 8.37 6.34 -10.64
C ASN A 78 7.68 7.44 -9.83
N THR A 79 6.87 7.07 -8.86
CA THR A 79 6.09 8.01 -8.03
C THR A 79 6.19 7.56 -6.57
N PRO A 80 7.34 7.74 -5.90
CA PRO A 80 7.57 7.13 -4.58
C PRO A 80 6.72 7.72 -3.47
N VAL A 81 6.21 8.94 -3.64
CA VAL A 81 5.28 9.55 -2.69
C VAL A 81 3.89 9.53 -3.30
N PHE A 82 3.02 8.68 -2.76
CA PHE A 82 1.63 8.59 -3.20
C PHE A 82 0.71 9.44 -2.33
N SER A 83 -0.12 10.28 -2.95
CA SER A 83 -1.31 10.88 -2.33
C SER A 83 -2.55 10.02 -2.57
N ASP A 84 -3.63 10.24 -1.81
CA ASP A 84 -4.89 9.48 -1.92
C ASP A 84 -5.46 9.39 -3.34
N SER A 85 -5.35 10.46 -4.13
CA SER A 85 -5.84 10.49 -5.53
C SER A 85 -4.97 9.70 -6.52
N SER A 86 -3.71 9.40 -6.16
CA SER A 86 -2.71 8.81 -7.06
C SER A 86 -2.66 7.27 -7.06
N PHE A 87 -3.55 6.63 -6.31
CA PHE A 87 -3.66 5.17 -6.18
C PHE A 87 -4.56 4.52 -7.24
N LYS A 88 -5.40 5.30 -7.94
CA LYS A 88 -6.27 4.78 -9.00
C LYS A 88 -5.43 4.12 -10.10
N GLY A 89 -5.71 2.85 -10.39
CA GLY A 89 -5.10 2.09 -11.50
C GLY A 89 -3.74 1.45 -11.24
N LYS A 90 -3.17 1.52 -10.02
CA LYS A 90 -1.90 0.85 -9.70
C LYS A 90 -2.12 -0.59 -9.25
N SER A 91 -1.12 -1.45 -9.50
CA SER A 91 -1.18 -2.91 -9.25
C SER A 91 -1.82 -3.25 -7.89
N PRO A 92 -2.97 -3.93 -7.88
CA PRO A 92 -3.69 -4.29 -6.67
C PRO A 92 -2.78 -4.90 -5.62
N TRP A 93 -1.84 -5.77 -5.95
CA TRP A 93 -1.12 -6.57 -4.95
C TRP A 93 -0.11 -5.82 -4.05
N LEU A 94 0.48 -4.72 -4.53
CA LEU A 94 1.44 -3.95 -3.72
C LEU A 94 0.76 -2.89 -2.86
N PHE A 95 -0.38 -2.40 -3.34
CA PHE A 95 -1.13 -1.30 -2.73
C PHE A 95 -2.43 -1.76 -2.05
N HIS A 96 -2.85 -3.00 -2.32
CA HIS A 96 -3.58 -3.81 -1.37
C HIS A 96 -2.54 -4.19 -0.32
N ALA A 97 -2.46 -3.35 0.73
CA ALA A 97 -2.42 -3.90 2.08
C ALA A 97 -3.24 -5.18 2.04
N PRO A 98 -2.69 -6.33 2.46
CA PRO A 98 -3.36 -7.61 2.27
C PRO A 98 -4.83 -7.43 2.59
N ILE A 99 -5.71 -8.06 1.84
CA ILE A 99 -7.15 -8.12 2.11
C ILE A 99 -7.43 -8.82 3.47
N TYR A 100 -6.49 -8.81 4.41
CA TYR A 100 -6.74 -8.61 5.83
C TYR A 100 -6.94 -7.12 6.06
N THR A 101 -8.20 -6.72 6.03
CA THR A 101 -8.69 -5.54 6.73
C THR A 101 -8.11 -5.49 8.15
N GLU A 102 -6.97 -4.85 8.37
CA GLU A 102 -6.47 -4.50 9.72
C GLU A 102 -7.40 -3.45 10.37
N PHE A 103 -8.27 -2.84 9.57
CA PHE A 103 -9.42 -2.08 10.01
C PHE A 103 -10.58 -2.98 10.43
N GLY A 104 -10.93 -2.88 11.69
CA GLY A 104 -12.12 -3.42 12.33
C GLY A 104 -13.41 -2.87 11.75
N VAL A 105 -13.47 -1.59 11.38
CA VAL A 105 -14.62 -0.98 10.70
C VAL A 105 -14.15 -0.06 9.60
N GLN A 106 -14.65 -0.24 8.37
CA GLN A 106 -14.39 0.68 7.27
C GLN A 106 -15.57 0.75 6.30
N GLN A 107 -15.59 1.78 5.47
CA GLN A 107 -16.56 1.88 4.39
C GLN A 107 -16.32 0.78 3.35
N MET A 108 -17.38 0.11 2.94
CA MET A 108 -17.32 -0.93 1.92
C MET A 108 -17.09 -0.28 0.55
N THR A 109 -16.14 -0.81 -0.22
CA THR A 109 -15.98 -0.44 -1.64
C THR A 109 -16.86 -1.33 -2.52
N VAL A 110 -17.07 -0.89 -3.76
CA VAL A 110 -17.66 -1.74 -4.81
C VAL A 110 -16.89 -3.06 -4.94
N TYR A 111 -15.56 -3.01 -4.94
CA TYR A 111 -14.73 -4.21 -5.02
C TYR A 111 -14.99 -5.18 -3.85
N ASP A 112 -15.12 -4.67 -2.62
CA ASP A 112 -15.44 -5.51 -1.46
C ASP A 112 -16.76 -6.27 -1.64
N LEU A 113 -17.77 -5.60 -2.18
CA LEU A 113 -19.08 -6.19 -2.46
C LEU A 113 -18.97 -7.28 -3.55
N TYR A 114 -18.31 -6.99 -4.67
CA TYR A 114 -18.12 -7.98 -5.75
C TYR A 114 -17.27 -9.16 -5.31
N PHE A 115 -16.21 -8.91 -4.54
CA PHE A 115 -15.32 -9.95 -4.02
C PHE A 115 -16.01 -10.81 -2.94
N ALA A 116 -16.84 -10.22 -2.10
CA ALA A 116 -17.71 -10.98 -1.20
C ALA A 116 -18.69 -11.84 -2.01
N GLY A 117 -19.29 -11.26 -3.06
CA GLY A 117 -20.17 -11.96 -3.99
C GLY A 117 -19.49 -13.10 -4.75
N SER A 118 -18.20 -13.00 -5.09
CA SER A 118 -17.44 -14.05 -5.79
C SER A 118 -17.10 -15.25 -4.90
N ARG A 119 -17.28 -15.12 -3.57
CA ARG A 119 -17.12 -16.24 -2.63
C ARG A 119 -18.39 -17.07 -2.46
N ILE A 120 -19.51 -16.59 -3.01
CA ILE A 120 -20.76 -17.35 -3.07
C ILE A 120 -20.58 -18.47 -4.09
N GLU A 121 -21.09 -19.65 -3.78
CA GLU A 121 -21.15 -20.80 -4.69
C GLU A 121 -21.74 -20.40 -6.05
N GLU A 122 -21.07 -20.77 -7.14
CA GLU A 122 -21.37 -20.28 -8.49
C GLU A 122 -22.84 -20.47 -8.88
N ALA A 123 -23.43 -21.63 -8.54
CA ALA A 123 -24.84 -21.91 -8.82
C ALA A 123 -25.79 -20.93 -8.10
N LYS A 124 -25.50 -20.59 -6.83
CA LYS A 124 -26.28 -19.64 -6.04
C LYS A 124 -26.08 -18.21 -6.53
N GLN A 125 -24.86 -17.87 -6.95
CA GLN A 125 -24.57 -16.57 -7.54
C GLN A 125 -25.33 -16.37 -8.86
N LYS A 126 -25.34 -17.39 -9.74
CA LYS A 126 -26.11 -17.37 -10.99
C LYS A 126 -27.60 -17.23 -10.71
N TYR A 127 -28.14 -18.02 -9.78
CA TYR A 127 -29.55 -17.93 -9.40
C TYR A 127 -29.93 -16.54 -8.85
N ALA A 128 -29.14 -15.99 -7.93
CA ALA A 128 -29.38 -14.66 -7.38
C ALA A 128 -29.38 -13.57 -8.47
N ARG A 129 -28.45 -13.66 -9.44
CA ARG A 129 -28.43 -12.75 -10.59
C ARG A 129 -29.68 -12.87 -11.45
N ILE A 130 -30.18 -14.09 -11.69
CA ILE A 130 -31.43 -14.32 -12.43
C ILE A 130 -32.60 -13.66 -11.72
N VAL A 131 -32.72 -13.84 -10.40
CA VAL A 131 -33.80 -13.25 -9.60
C VAL A 131 -33.72 -11.72 -9.58
N ILE A 132 -32.52 -11.15 -9.42
CA ILE A 132 -32.31 -9.70 -9.43
C ILE A 132 -32.59 -9.10 -10.81
N ALA A 133 -32.12 -9.75 -11.88
CA ALA A 133 -32.38 -9.31 -13.25
C ALA A 133 -33.87 -9.39 -13.62
N ALA A 134 -34.57 -10.43 -13.15
CA ALA A 134 -36.02 -10.57 -13.32
C ALA A 134 -36.82 -9.54 -12.50
N ALA A 135 -36.27 -9.05 -11.39
CA ALA A 135 -36.90 -8.03 -10.55
C ALA A 135 -36.67 -6.58 -11.04
N GLY A 136 -35.71 -6.37 -11.94
CA GLY A 136 -35.29 -5.04 -12.42
C GLY A 136 -35.86 -4.60 -13.76
N ASP A 137 -36.74 -5.39 -14.38
CA ASP A 137 -37.33 -5.18 -15.72
C ASP A 137 -36.31 -5.07 -16.87
N GLY A 138 -35.89 -6.23 -17.36
CA GLY A 138 -35.66 -6.53 -18.79
C GLY A 138 -34.67 -5.67 -19.59
N GLU A 139 -33.40 -6.07 -19.65
CA GLU A 139 -32.69 -6.25 -20.93
C GLU A 139 -31.29 -6.89 -20.74
N ASP A 140 -31.03 -7.86 -21.61
CA ASP A 140 -29.75 -8.39 -22.08
C ASP A 140 -28.63 -8.79 -21.09
N TYR A 141 -28.80 -9.98 -20.52
CA TYR A 141 -27.81 -10.78 -19.78
C TYR A 141 -26.43 -10.88 -20.46
N TYR A 142 -26.35 -10.76 -21.79
CA TYR A 142 -25.11 -10.95 -22.55
C TYR A 142 -24.24 -9.70 -22.69
N ASN A 143 -24.80 -8.48 -22.59
CA ASN A 143 -24.02 -7.26 -22.70
C ASN A 143 -23.29 -6.91 -21.38
N ALA A 144 -23.77 -7.39 -20.23
CA ALA A 144 -23.17 -7.16 -18.91
C ALA A 144 -21.88 -7.96 -18.64
N LEU A 145 -21.46 -8.85 -19.55
CA LEU A 145 -20.24 -9.66 -19.42
C LEU A 145 -19.04 -9.14 -20.21
N LEU A 146 -19.21 -8.08 -21.01
CA LEU A 146 -18.14 -7.46 -21.78
C LEU A 146 -17.65 -6.20 -21.06
N TRP A 147 -16.64 -6.41 -20.22
CA TRP A 147 -16.09 -5.37 -19.36
C TRP A 147 -15.46 -4.24 -20.18
N THR A 148 -15.78 -2.99 -19.87
CA THR A 148 -15.18 -1.80 -20.51
C THR A 148 -14.10 -1.15 -19.63
N GLU A 149 -13.19 -0.37 -20.22
CA GLU A 149 -12.17 0.40 -19.48
C GLU A 149 -12.78 1.37 -18.44
N GLN A 150 -13.99 1.88 -18.69
CA GLN A 150 -14.77 2.70 -17.74
C GLN A 150 -15.07 1.97 -16.43
N GLU A 151 -15.15 0.64 -16.43
CA GLU A 151 -15.50 -0.13 -15.23
C GLU A 151 -14.34 -0.28 -14.25
N LYS A 152 -13.11 0.09 -14.62
CA LYS A 152 -11.97 0.08 -13.69
C LYS A 152 -11.99 1.26 -12.72
N GLU A 153 -12.68 2.35 -13.06
CA GLU A 153 -12.61 3.61 -12.29
C GLU A 153 -13.55 3.66 -11.08
N TRP A 154 -14.74 3.06 -11.15
CA TRP A 154 -15.73 3.10 -10.07
C TRP A 154 -15.56 1.98 -9.03
N LYS A 155 -14.79 0.93 -9.32
CA LYS A 155 -14.61 -0.25 -8.44
C LYS A 155 -13.98 0.07 -7.08
N THR A 156 -13.21 1.15 -7.01
CA THR A 156 -12.58 1.63 -5.77
C THR A 156 -13.38 2.72 -5.08
N ASN A 157 -14.49 3.17 -5.67
CA ASN A 157 -15.32 4.18 -5.06
C ASN A 157 -16.03 3.59 -3.83
N PRO A 158 -16.21 4.41 -2.78
CA PRO A 158 -17.11 4.07 -1.70
C PRO A 158 -18.52 3.74 -2.22
N MET A 159 -19.18 2.77 -1.60
CA MET A 159 -20.54 2.38 -1.99
C MET A 159 -21.55 3.52 -1.83
N ASP A 160 -21.33 4.44 -0.91
CA ASP A 160 -22.21 5.59 -0.66
C ASP A 160 -22.23 6.59 -1.83
N ASP A 161 -21.21 6.57 -2.69
CA ASP A 161 -21.19 7.37 -3.91
C ASP A 161 -22.06 6.74 -5.02
N VAL A 162 -22.42 5.46 -4.87
CA VAL A 162 -23.15 4.64 -5.86
C VAL A 162 -24.56 4.27 -5.36
N LEU A 163 -24.73 4.14 -4.05
CA LEU A 163 -25.98 3.80 -3.36
C LEU A 163 -26.34 4.91 -2.39
N SER A 164 -27.63 5.20 -2.23
CA SER A 164 -28.15 6.10 -1.19
C SER A 164 -28.04 5.53 0.23
N ALA A 165 -27.14 4.57 0.47
CA ALA A 165 -26.99 3.85 1.72
C ALA A 165 -25.50 3.65 2.05
N SER A 166 -25.14 3.89 3.31
CA SER A 166 -23.79 3.63 3.82
C SER A 166 -23.58 2.16 4.12
N LEU A 167 -22.69 1.52 3.37
CA LEU A 167 -22.28 0.13 3.63
C LEU A 167 -20.92 0.12 4.33
N ILE A 168 -20.84 -0.66 5.40
CA ILE A 168 -19.59 -0.86 6.14
C ILE A 168 -19.16 -2.33 6.09
N LYS A 169 -17.85 -2.53 6.09
CA LYS A 169 -17.21 -3.82 6.25
C LYS A 169 -16.60 -3.89 7.64
N VAL A 170 -16.87 -4.98 8.36
CA VAL A 170 -16.40 -5.20 9.73
C VAL A 170 -15.48 -6.43 9.79
N ASN A 171 -14.29 -6.29 10.37
CA ASN A 171 -13.38 -7.43 10.60
C ASN A 171 -13.59 -8.05 11.98
N LEU A 172 -14.47 -9.05 12.06
CA LEU A 172 -14.81 -9.75 13.32
C LEU A 172 -13.67 -10.58 13.93
N LYS A 173 -12.47 -10.58 13.34
CA LYS A 173 -11.29 -11.24 13.93
C LYS A 173 -10.57 -10.36 14.96
N LEU A 174 -10.93 -9.10 15.09
CA LEU A 174 -10.34 -8.18 16.04
C LEU A 174 -11.09 -8.20 17.39
N PRO A 175 -10.44 -7.82 18.50
CA PRO A 175 -11.09 -7.70 19.80
C PRO A 175 -12.31 -6.77 19.77
N GLU A 176 -13.37 -7.13 20.50
CA GLU A 176 -14.63 -6.38 20.52
C GLU A 176 -14.46 -4.90 20.90
N ASN A 177 -13.65 -4.62 21.91
CA ASN A 177 -13.36 -3.26 22.36
C ASN A 177 -12.76 -2.41 21.23
N MET A 178 -11.86 -3.00 20.43
CA MET A 178 -11.28 -2.35 19.27
C MET A 178 -12.38 -2.05 18.25
N LEU A 179 -13.21 -3.03 17.89
CA LEU A 179 -14.32 -2.85 16.93
C LEU A 179 -15.29 -1.73 17.34
N VAL A 180 -15.65 -1.66 18.62
CA VAL A 180 -16.54 -0.62 19.16
C VAL A 180 -15.90 0.76 19.06
N GLU A 181 -14.61 0.89 19.38
CA GLU A 181 -13.88 2.15 19.25
C GLU A 181 -13.81 2.61 17.79
N GLN A 182 -13.52 1.69 16.87
CA GLN A 182 -13.44 1.98 15.44
C GLN A 182 -14.80 2.43 14.89
N PHE A 183 -15.87 1.72 15.28
CA PHE A 183 -17.21 2.08 14.85
C PHE A 183 -17.60 3.49 15.31
N ARG A 184 -17.23 3.87 16.55
CA ARG A 184 -17.47 5.23 17.07
C ARG A 184 -16.66 6.28 16.30
N ALA A 185 -15.42 6.00 15.95
CA ALA A 185 -14.58 6.89 15.16
C ALA A 185 -15.15 7.09 13.75
N TYR A 186 -15.56 6.00 13.10
CA TYR A 186 -16.25 6.01 11.81
C TYR A 186 -17.53 6.87 11.85
N LEU A 187 -18.42 6.67 12.83
CA LEU A 187 -19.62 7.49 12.99
C LEU A 187 -19.30 8.97 13.25
N LYS A 188 -18.21 9.26 13.97
CA LYS A 188 -17.78 10.64 14.21
C LYS A 188 -17.24 11.33 12.96
N LYS A 189 -16.59 10.59 12.06
CA LYS A 189 -16.20 11.07 10.72
C LYS A 189 -17.43 11.46 9.90
N LEU A 190 -18.46 10.61 9.90
CA LEU A 190 -19.73 10.91 9.22
C LEU A 190 -20.42 12.16 9.81
N ASN A 191 -20.27 12.39 11.12
CA ASN A 191 -20.88 13.52 11.84
C ASN A 191 -20.02 14.80 11.88
N GLY A 192 -18.92 14.90 11.11
CA GLY A 192 -18.31 16.17 10.75
C GLY A 192 -17.56 16.96 11.84
N LYS A 193 -16.89 16.30 12.79
CA LYS A 193 -15.87 16.97 13.64
C LYS A 193 -14.62 16.11 13.83
N ALA A 194 -13.64 16.30 12.93
CA ALA A 194 -12.31 15.71 13.07
C ALA A 194 -11.63 16.22 14.35
N LYS A 195 -11.18 15.30 15.20
CA LYS A 195 -10.38 15.62 16.40
C LYS A 195 -8.97 16.02 15.93
N LYS A 196 -8.38 17.04 16.57
CA LYS A 196 -6.98 17.42 16.33
C LYS A 196 -6.09 16.24 16.74
N VAL A 197 -5.50 15.59 15.75
CA VAL A 197 -4.65 14.40 15.92
C VAL A 197 -3.28 14.81 16.45
N GLU A 198 -2.72 13.99 17.34
CA GLU A 198 -1.41 14.18 17.94
C GLU A 198 -0.34 14.32 16.85
N LYS A 199 0.53 15.33 16.99
CA LYS A 199 1.47 15.74 15.94
C LYS A 199 2.60 14.71 15.87
N LEU A 200 2.43 13.68 15.03
CA LEU A 200 3.51 12.74 14.74
C LEU A 200 4.69 13.47 14.10
N GLU A 201 5.91 12.99 14.39
CA GLU A 201 7.15 13.62 13.96
C GLU A 201 7.45 13.34 12.48
N PHE A 202 6.54 13.64 11.56
CA PHE A 202 6.75 13.44 10.12
C PHE A 202 7.98 14.18 9.60
N ASP A 203 8.21 15.38 10.11
CA ASP A 203 9.41 16.17 9.79
C ASP A 203 10.69 15.38 10.08
N LYS A 204 10.70 14.58 11.15
CA LYS A 204 11.82 13.73 11.52
C LYS A 204 12.01 12.59 10.52
N TRP A 205 10.93 11.98 10.05
CA TRP A 205 11.00 10.88 9.10
C TRP A 205 11.45 11.33 7.72
N ILE A 206 10.98 12.50 7.30
CA ILE A 206 11.42 13.18 6.08
C ILE A 206 12.89 13.53 6.21
N LYS A 207 13.28 14.17 7.34
CA LYS A 207 14.66 14.52 7.63
C LYS A 207 15.58 13.29 7.61
N PHE A 208 15.15 12.16 8.16
CA PHE A 208 15.94 10.92 8.16
C PHE A 208 15.86 10.11 6.86
N GLY A 209 15.12 10.59 5.84
CA GLY A 209 15.04 9.92 4.55
C GLY A 209 14.41 8.53 4.63
N VAL A 210 13.38 8.33 5.45
CA VAL A 210 12.77 6.99 5.66
C VAL A 210 12.27 6.38 4.35
N LEU A 211 11.50 7.11 3.55
CA LEU A 211 10.98 6.61 2.27
C LEU A 211 12.08 6.30 1.24
N PRO A 212 13.05 7.21 0.96
CA PRO A 212 14.12 6.89 0.02
C PRO A 212 15.00 5.74 0.50
N TYR A 213 15.25 5.63 1.81
CA TYR A 213 15.95 4.47 2.39
C TYR A 213 15.20 3.17 2.12
N LEU A 214 13.88 3.13 2.38
CA LEU A 214 13.06 1.93 2.15
C LEU A 214 13.03 1.52 0.67
N ASP A 215 12.97 2.48 -0.25
CA ASP A 215 12.95 2.19 -1.69
C ASP A 215 14.30 1.66 -2.19
N LEU A 216 15.42 2.16 -1.64
CA LEU A 216 16.75 1.60 -1.90
C LEU A 216 16.90 0.20 -1.29
N LYS A 217 16.30 -0.08 -0.13
CA LYS A 217 16.25 -1.44 0.46
C LYS A 217 15.39 -2.40 -0.36
N ILE A 218 14.28 -1.93 -0.92
CA ILE A 218 13.49 -2.70 -1.88
C ILE A 218 14.36 -3.05 -3.09
N TRP A 219 15.11 -2.08 -3.61
CA TRP A 219 15.99 -2.29 -4.75
C TRP A 219 17.14 -3.27 -4.48
N GLU A 220 17.80 -3.21 -3.31
CA GLU A 220 18.82 -4.20 -2.92
C GLU A 220 18.29 -5.64 -3.01
N LEU A 221 17.04 -5.87 -2.56
CA LEU A 221 16.41 -7.18 -2.64
C LEU A 221 16.05 -7.58 -4.07
N GLU A 222 15.70 -6.63 -4.92
CA GLU A 222 15.34 -6.86 -6.32
C GLU A 222 16.56 -7.16 -7.20
N SER A 223 17.65 -6.41 -7.02
CA SER A 223 18.87 -6.56 -7.81
C SER A 223 19.78 -7.67 -7.26
N GLY A 224 19.63 -8.02 -5.98
CA GLY A 224 20.58 -8.88 -5.27
C GLY A 224 21.89 -8.16 -4.94
N GLU A 225 21.94 -6.84 -5.12
CA GLU A 225 23.08 -5.99 -4.76
C GLU A 225 22.95 -5.47 -3.34
N THR A 226 24.09 -5.15 -2.72
CA THR A 226 24.15 -4.55 -1.38
C THR A 226 24.72 -3.14 -1.48
N ILE A 227 23.97 -2.15 -1.01
CA ILE A 227 24.42 -0.76 -0.91
C ILE A 227 25.16 -0.60 0.41
N ILE A 228 26.43 -0.20 0.32
CA ILE A 228 27.21 0.10 1.52
C ILE A 228 26.62 1.34 2.23
N ASN A 229 26.63 1.36 3.56
CA ASN A 229 25.99 2.42 4.33
C ASN A 229 26.50 3.83 4.00
N ARG A 230 27.78 3.96 3.61
CA ARG A 230 28.33 5.23 3.12
C ARG A 230 27.59 5.72 1.87
N VAL A 231 27.40 4.88 0.86
CA VAL A 231 26.67 5.23 -0.36
C VAL A 231 25.20 5.50 -0.05
N MET A 232 24.60 4.72 0.85
CA MET A 232 23.24 4.96 1.33
C MET A 232 23.11 6.33 1.99
N ALA A 233 24.08 6.72 2.83
CA ALA A 233 24.11 8.01 3.51
C ALA A 233 24.25 9.15 2.50
N ASP A 234 25.21 9.03 1.59
CA ASP A 234 25.43 10.02 0.52
C ASP A 234 24.18 10.17 -0.37
N ALA A 235 23.39 9.10 -0.54
CA ALA A 235 22.17 9.09 -1.36
C ALA A 235 20.98 9.77 -0.68
N ILE A 236 20.78 9.56 0.63
CA ILE A 236 19.62 10.09 1.37
C ILE A 236 19.91 11.39 2.11
N PHE A 237 21.19 11.76 2.29
CA PHE A 237 21.67 12.98 2.94
C PHE A 237 22.67 13.74 2.06
N PRO A 238 22.29 14.22 0.86
CA PRO A 238 23.23 14.85 -0.07
C PRO A 238 23.87 16.14 0.46
N SER A 239 23.23 16.81 1.43
CA SER A 239 23.75 17.98 2.12
C SER A 239 24.87 17.66 3.12
N GLY A 240 25.17 16.38 3.37
CA GLY A 240 26.16 15.93 4.35
C GLY A 240 25.68 15.95 5.81
N GLU A 241 24.40 16.25 6.06
CA GLU A 241 23.80 16.33 7.40
C GLU A 241 23.69 14.96 8.12
N GLY A 242 23.84 13.86 7.39
CA GLY A 242 23.79 12.50 7.93
C GLY A 242 24.91 11.64 7.36
N GLY A 243 25.74 11.09 8.24
CA GLY A 243 26.78 10.12 7.87
C GLY A 243 26.29 8.68 7.87
N GLU A 244 27.18 7.75 7.52
CA GLU A 244 26.95 6.30 7.62
C GLU A 244 26.38 5.88 8.98
N ASP A 245 26.83 6.52 10.06
CA ASP A 245 26.34 6.26 11.41
C ASP A 245 24.88 6.66 11.63
N ALA A 246 24.42 7.73 10.97
CA ALA A 246 23.02 8.16 11.01
C ALA A 246 22.12 7.15 10.28
N VAL A 247 22.57 6.61 9.14
CA VAL A 247 21.86 5.53 8.44
C VAL A 247 21.74 4.31 9.35
N ARG A 248 22.86 3.84 9.90
CA ARG A 248 22.91 2.61 10.69
C ARG A 248 22.11 2.68 12.00
N LYS A 249 22.30 3.76 12.78
CA LYS A 249 21.74 3.87 14.14
C LYS A 249 20.35 4.48 14.15
N THR A 250 20.03 5.33 13.18
CA THR A 250 18.81 6.15 13.20
C THR A 250 17.86 5.77 12.08
N THR A 251 18.22 5.98 10.81
CA THR A 251 17.30 5.75 9.68
C THR A 251 16.87 4.30 9.58
N ALA A 252 17.81 3.35 9.65
CA ALA A 252 17.51 1.92 9.56
C ALA A 252 16.65 1.44 10.72
N LYS A 253 16.94 1.92 11.95
CA LYS A 253 16.17 1.59 13.15
C LYS A 253 14.75 2.14 13.04
N LEU A 254 14.61 3.41 12.68
CA LEU A 254 13.33 4.09 12.50
C LEU A 254 12.51 3.40 11.39
N ALA A 255 13.09 3.15 10.23
CA ALA A 255 12.42 2.45 9.14
C ALA A 255 11.92 1.06 9.58
N LYS A 256 12.73 0.30 10.33
CA LYS A 256 12.31 -1.02 10.85
C LYS A 256 11.15 -0.89 11.84
N GLU A 257 11.20 0.08 12.73
CA GLU A 257 10.17 0.36 13.73
C GLU A 257 8.84 0.75 13.06
N LEU A 258 8.87 1.64 12.07
CA LEU A 258 7.70 2.11 11.33
C LEU A 258 7.02 1.04 10.48
N LEU A 259 7.72 -0.04 10.13
CA LEU A 259 7.14 -1.18 9.40
C LEU A 259 6.58 -2.27 10.32
N THR A 260 6.67 -2.12 11.64
CA THR A 260 6.03 -3.05 12.59
C THR A 260 4.50 -2.98 12.48
N ASN A 261 3.81 -4.08 12.81
CA ASN A 261 2.35 -4.07 12.88
C ASN A 261 1.88 -3.04 13.93
N GLU A 262 2.46 -3.06 15.13
CA GLU A 262 2.09 -2.14 16.21
C GLU A 262 2.14 -0.67 15.81
N HIS A 263 3.19 -0.23 15.11
CA HIS A 263 3.25 1.15 14.64
C HIS A 263 2.20 1.42 13.56
N LEU A 264 2.07 0.54 12.57
CA LEU A 264 1.10 0.73 11.49
C LEU A 264 -0.35 0.70 12.00
N ASP A 265 -0.65 -0.09 13.03
CA ASP A 265 -1.94 -0.12 13.70
C ASP A 265 -2.23 1.23 14.39
N LYS A 266 -1.26 1.82 15.09
CA LYS A 266 -1.38 3.19 15.64
C LYS A 266 -1.59 4.24 14.54
N PHE A 267 -0.94 4.09 13.39
CA PHE A 267 -1.16 4.98 12.24
C PHE A 267 -2.56 4.87 11.66
N ALA A 268 -3.07 3.64 11.58
CA ALA A 268 -4.43 3.32 11.20
C ALA A 268 -5.44 4.00 12.15
N GLU A 269 -5.21 3.95 13.47
CA GLU A 269 -5.98 4.63 14.54
C GLU A 269 -6.06 6.13 14.30
N ILE A 270 -4.91 6.73 14.12
CA ILE A 270 -4.70 8.17 14.01
C ILE A 270 -5.23 8.76 12.69
N ALA A 271 -5.10 8.03 11.58
CA ALA A 271 -5.62 8.44 10.26
C ALA A 271 -7.17 8.44 10.20
N GLY A 272 -7.83 7.98 11.27
CA GLY A 272 -9.25 7.64 11.26
C GLY A 272 -9.57 6.59 10.20
N ALA A 273 -8.56 5.82 9.80
CA ALA A 273 -8.77 4.62 9.01
C ALA A 273 -9.31 3.50 9.94
N ILE A 274 -9.19 3.70 11.25
CA ILE A 274 -9.90 3.07 12.37
C ILE A 274 -10.94 4.05 12.92
#